data_AF-K1XUW0-F1
#
_entry.id   AF-K1XUW0-F1
#
_cell.length_a   1.000
_cell.length_b   1.000
_cell.length_c   1.000
_cell.angle_alpha   90.00
_cell.angle_beta   90.00
_cell.angle_gamma   90.00
#
_symmetry.space_group_name_H-M   'P 1'
#
loop_
_entity.id
_entity.type
_entity.pdbx_description
1 polymer ?
#
loop_
_entity_poly.entity_id
_entity_poly.type
_entity_poly.pdbx_seq_one_letter_code
_entity_poly.pdbx_strand_id
1 'polypeptide(L)'
;MSVDKKWYDNKRFVIILLFLFFPIGLYAMWKNKEFTKATKWIVTGFIILLILGSGSKEQNVASVSSKKDTSPPSQSSPEKVDVANPDSIKKTISKSERKSKYHDLEKSKPLDITYNGFEELANFAGFNHLIIENDSFDASFKRFKFYETIENEKGKIKGKGLYPFVATVGKNEKIYCIALSAGVEKVPLYGHSSKGEGDEMFFNYLIKNLENNPMWFEKSVETIFGGNAALFYQKYNLLAKCSKNELFNMRKNRKFKDMKNWDYVFEVSDKVVWLFSVWGQGLTMVVQTKEYFEIEKTILVT
;
A
#
# COMPACT_ATOMS: atom_id res chain seq x y z
N MET A 1 29.90 7.33 -40.01
CA MET A 1 29.50 7.88 -38.69
C MET A 1 30.23 7.11 -37.62
N SER A 2 31.25 7.70 -36.99
CA SER A 2 31.91 7.15 -35.82
C SER A 2 30.98 7.26 -34.61
N VAL A 3 30.62 6.14 -34.00
CA VAL A 3 29.85 6.13 -32.76
C VAL A 3 30.75 6.69 -31.66
N ASP A 4 30.43 7.87 -31.13
CA ASP A 4 31.12 8.44 -29.98
C ASP A 4 31.01 7.48 -28.79
N LYS A 5 32.13 6.84 -28.44
CA LYS A 5 32.20 5.99 -27.24
C LYS A 5 32.04 6.88 -26.02
N LYS A 6 31.11 6.54 -25.14
CA LYS A 6 30.93 7.28 -23.90
C LYS A 6 32.15 7.08 -23.02
N TRP A 7 32.56 8.12 -22.30
CA TRP A 7 33.77 8.10 -21.46
C TRP A 7 33.77 6.94 -20.44
N TYR A 8 32.59 6.52 -19.98
CA TYR A 8 32.43 5.42 -19.03
C TYR A 8 32.43 4.02 -19.67
N ASP A 9 32.49 3.91 -21.00
CA ASP A 9 32.56 2.61 -21.69
C ASP A 9 33.97 2.02 -21.62
N ASN A 10 35.00 2.82 -21.30
CA ASN A 10 36.37 2.33 -21.15
C ASN A 10 36.60 1.70 -19.77
N LYS A 11 36.60 0.36 -19.70
CA LYS A 11 36.81 -0.43 -18.47
C LYS A 11 38.04 -0.01 -17.67
N ARG A 12 39.17 0.28 -18.34
CA ARG A 12 40.42 0.67 -17.65
C ARG A 12 40.26 2.01 -16.94
N PHE A 13 39.61 2.97 -17.60
CA PHE A 13 39.33 4.28 -17.03
C PHE A 13 38.38 4.20 -15.83
N VAL A 14 37.32 3.38 -15.93
CA VAL A 14 36.37 3.18 -14.83
C VAL A 14 37.04 2.54 -13.61
N ILE A 15 37.94 1.57 -13.79
CA ILE A 15 38.69 0.95 -12.68
C ILE A 15 39.57 1.98 -11.97
N ILE A 16 40.29 2.82 -12.72
CA ILE A 16 41.12 3.89 -12.12
C ILE A 16 40.23 4.86 -11.32
N LEU A 17 39.08 5.25 -11.85
CA LEU A 17 38.13 6.14 -11.19
C LEU A 17 37.51 5.53 -9.91
N LEU A 18 37.37 4.20 -9.86
CA LEU A 18 36.86 3.47 -8.70
C LEU A 18 37.80 3.54 -7.49
N PHE A 19 39.12 3.57 -7.71
CA PHE A 19 40.11 3.71 -6.64
C PHE A 19 40.41 5.17 -6.27
N LEU A 20 40.47 6.09 -7.25
CA LEU A 20 40.83 7.49 -7.01
C LEU A 20 39.65 8.38 -6.56
N PHE A 21 38.43 8.09 -7.02
CA PHE A 21 37.28 8.96 -6.83
C PHE A 21 36.03 8.18 -6.40
N PHE A 22 36.04 7.69 -5.16
CA PHE A 22 34.81 7.23 -4.51
C PHE A 22 33.95 8.46 -4.15
N PRO A 23 32.68 8.59 -4.61
CA PRO A 23 31.76 7.55 -5.12
C PRO A 23 31.56 7.50 -6.65
N ILE A 24 32.21 8.37 -7.42
CA ILE A 24 31.98 8.57 -8.86
C ILE A 24 32.37 7.34 -9.68
N GLY A 25 33.45 6.66 -9.31
CA GLY A 25 33.87 5.42 -9.97
C GLY A 25 32.86 4.27 -9.81
N LEU A 26 32.15 4.21 -8.68
CA LEU A 26 31.10 3.21 -8.47
C LEU A 26 29.91 3.45 -9.40
N TYR A 27 29.51 4.72 -9.56
CA TYR A 27 28.47 5.11 -10.51
C TYR A 27 28.86 4.76 -11.96
N ALA A 28 30.10 5.06 -12.36
CA ALA A 28 30.61 4.74 -13.69
C ALA A 28 30.60 3.23 -13.98
N MET A 29 30.94 2.40 -12.97
CA MET A 29 30.86 0.93 -13.07
C MET A 29 29.43 0.45 -13.29
N TRP A 30 28.44 1.00 -12.57
CA TRP A 30 27.04 0.61 -12.72
C TRP A 30 26.48 0.96 -14.10
N LYS A 31 26.94 2.06 -14.70
CA LYS A 31 26.51 2.54 -16.01
C LYS A 31 27.20 1.83 -17.18
N ASN A 32 28.42 1.33 -16.99
CA ASN A 32 29.16 0.60 -18.01
C ASN A 32 28.51 -0.78 -18.29
N LYS A 33 28.32 -1.10 -19.57
CA LYS A 33 27.69 -2.34 -20.04
C LYS A 33 28.65 -3.54 -20.09
N GLU A 34 29.95 -3.31 -20.10
CA GLU A 34 30.99 -4.35 -20.13
C GLU A 34 31.13 -5.08 -18.79
N PHE A 35 30.64 -4.49 -17.69
CA PHE A 35 30.61 -5.15 -16.39
C PHE A 35 29.37 -6.05 -16.29
N THR A 36 29.59 -7.34 -16.08
CA THR A 36 28.50 -8.29 -15.82
C THR A 36 27.78 -7.95 -14.53
N LYS A 37 26.50 -8.33 -14.42
CA LYS A 37 25.71 -8.12 -13.19
C LYS A 37 26.41 -8.74 -11.96
N ALA A 38 27.01 -9.91 -12.12
CA ALA A 38 27.75 -10.58 -11.05
C ALA A 38 28.94 -9.74 -10.55
N THR A 39 29.76 -9.20 -11.46
CA THR A 39 30.90 -8.35 -11.10
C THR A 39 30.46 -7.10 -10.35
N LYS A 40 29.34 -6.48 -10.76
CA LYS A 40 28.82 -5.27 -10.08
C LYS A 40 28.43 -5.55 -8.63
N TRP A 41 27.80 -6.69 -8.37
CA TRP A 41 27.40 -7.09 -7.02
C TRP A 41 28.60 -7.46 -6.14
N ILE A 42 29.59 -8.20 -6.68
CA ILE A 42 30.80 -8.57 -5.94
C ILE A 42 31.58 -7.33 -5.49
N VAL A 43 31.82 -6.38 -6.40
CA VAL A 43 32.57 -5.15 -6.10
C VAL A 43 31.82 -4.26 -5.11
N THR A 44 30.50 -4.10 -5.28
CA THR A 44 29.68 -3.32 -4.33
C THR A 44 29.69 -3.94 -2.94
N GLY A 45 29.56 -5.27 -2.83
CA GLY A 45 29.64 -5.98 -1.55
C GLY A 45 31.01 -5.87 -0.87
N PHE A 46 32.09 -5.93 -1.65
CA PHE A 46 33.45 -5.77 -1.12
C PHE A 46 33.71 -4.37 -0.55
N ILE A 47 33.24 -3.31 -1.22
CA ILE A 47 33.37 -1.93 -0.72
C ILE A 47 32.59 -1.74 0.58
N ILE A 48 31.37 -2.27 0.66
CA ILE A 48 30.57 -2.22 1.90
C ILE A 48 31.29 -2.96 3.02
N LEU A 49 31.87 -4.14 2.74
CA LEU A 49 32.63 -4.90 3.72
C LEU A 49 33.89 -4.15 4.19
N LEU A 50 34.58 -3.42 3.30
CA LEU A 50 35.73 -2.59 3.69
C LEU A 50 35.32 -1.42 4.59
N ILE A 51 34.22 -0.75 4.28
CA ILE A 51 33.71 0.38 5.08
C ILE A 51 33.26 -0.11 6.47
N LEU A 52 32.56 -1.24 6.53
CA LEU A 52 32.09 -1.83 7.79
C LEU A 52 33.23 -2.50 8.58
N GLY A 53 34.17 -3.15 7.90
CA GLY A 53 35.31 -3.86 8.49
C GLY A 53 36.42 -2.93 8.99
N SER A 54 36.51 -1.70 8.46
CA SER A 54 37.42 -0.67 8.96
C SER A 54 36.89 0.06 10.21
N GLY A 55 35.65 -0.23 10.64
CA GLY A 55 35.05 0.28 11.87
C GLY A 55 35.20 -0.70 13.03
N SER A 56 36.41 -0.81 13.61
CA SER A 56 36.61 -1.51 14.89
C SER A 56 37.24 -0.60 15.94
N LYS A 57 36.36 -0.06 16.79
CA LYS A 57 36.45 0.32 18.21
C LYS A 57 35.06 0.90 18.49
N GLU A 58 34.18 0.24 19.22
CA GLU A 58 34.30 -0.04 20.63
C GLU A 58 33.26 -1.11 21.02
N GLN A 59 33.70 -2.17 21.71
CA GLN A 59 32.83 -3.03 22.51
C GLN A 59 32.58 -2.34 23.84
N ASN A 60 31.36 -2.38 24.36
CA ASN A 60 31.16 -2.52 25.79
C ASN A 60 29.91 -3.33 26.11
N VAL A 61 30.07 -4.11 27.17
CA VAL A 61 29.38 -5.33 27.57
C VAL A 61 28.75 -5.11 28.95
N ALA A 62 27.66 -5.84 29.22
CA ALA A 62 27.07 -6.13 30.55
C ALA A 62 26.41 -4.94 31.30
N SER A 63 25.35 -5.11 32.09
CA SER A 63 25.19 -6.16 33.11
C SER A 63 23.73 -6.38 33.55
N VAL A 64 23.45 -7.65 33.85
CA VAL A 64 22.33 -8.21 34.61
C VAL A 64 22.44 -7.86 36.11
N SER A 65 21.31 -7.67 36.81
CA SER A 65 21.15 -8.18 38.18
C SER A 65 19.67 -8.34 38.57
N SER A 66 19.38 -9.43 39.26
CA SER A 66 18.07 -10.00 39.60
C SER A 66 17.83 -10.01 41.11
N LYS A 67 16.56 -10.27 41.49
CA LYS A 67 16.01 -10.91 42.72
C LYS A 67 15.20 -9.99 43.66
N LYS A 68 14.17 -10.45 44.40
CA LYS A 68 13.29 -11.65 44.41
C LYS A 68 12.29 -11.47 45.58
N ASP A 69 11.03 -11.84 45.34
CA ASP A 69 9.92 -12.31 46.20
C ASP A 69 9.53 -11.63 47.54
N THR A 70 8.22 -11.41 47.74
CA THR A 70 7.39 -12.02 48.83
C THR A 70 5.89 -11.67 48.63
N SER A 71 5.02 -12.68 48.79
CA SER A 71 3.54 -12.62 48.83
C SER A 71 3.02 -13.85 49.62
N PRO A 72 1.73 -14.05 50.02
CA PRO A 72 0.53 -13.18 50.18
C PRO A 72 -0.23 -13.48 51.54
N PRO A 73 -1.53 -13.09 51.75
CA PRO A 73 -2.69 -13.91 51.29
C PRO A 73 -3.96 -13.16 50.79
N SER A 74 -4.80 -13.92 50.07
CA SER A 74 -6.05 -13.73 49.29
C SER A 74 -7.22 -12.92 49.93
N GLN A 75 -8.27 -12.41 49.23
CA GLN A 75 -9.30 -12.98 48.30
C GLN A 75 -10.17 -11.76 47.80
N SER A 76 -10.68 -11.60 46.57
CA SER A 76 -11.77 -12.32 45.87
C SER A 76 -11.96 -11.82 44.39
N SER A 77 -12.56 -12.67 43.55
CA SER A 77 -12.75 -12.62 42.08
C SER A 77 -13.93 -11.72 41.61
N PRO A 78 -14.00 -11.27 40.33
CA PRO A 78 -14.65 -12.10 39.29
C PRO A 78 -13.90 -12.17 37.92
N GLU A 79 -13.82 -13.40 37.41
CA GLU A 79 -14.01 -13.86 36.02
C GLU A 79 -13.23 -13.16 34.88
N LYS A 80 -12.05 -13.74 34.55
CA LYS A 80 -11.34 -13.50 33.28
C LYS A 80 -11.67 -14.61 32.29
N VAL A 81 -12.20 -14.23 31.12
CA VAL A 81 -12.18 -15.03 29.90
C VAL A 81 -10.74 -15.15 29.42
N ASP A 82 -10.30 -16.39 29.17
CA ASP A 82 -8.98 -16.71 28.63
C ASP A 82 -8.75 -16.06 27.25
N VAL A 83 -7.99 -14.96 27.25
CA VAL A 83 -7.39 -14.40 26.03
C VAL A 83 -6.10 -15.14 25.78
N ALA A 84 -6.11 -16.01 24.77
CA ALA A 84 -4.92 -16.70 24.27
C ALA A 84 -3.81 -15.69 23.93
N ASN A 85 -2.62 -15.97 24.47
CA ASN A 85 -1.38 -15.25 24.25
C ASN A 85 -1.01 -15.22 22.74
N PRO A 86 -0.83 -14.04 22.10
CA PRO A 86 -0.55 -13.95 20.67
C PRO A 86 0.93 -14.16 20.28
N ASP A 87 1.84 -14.44 21.24
CA ASP A 87 3.28 -14.56 20.95
C ASP A 87 3.74 -15.91 20.37
N SER A 88 2.83 -16.84 20.04
CA SER A 88 3.16 -18.12 19.39
C SER A 88 2.72 -18.26 17.92
N ILE A 89 2.18 -17.21 17.28
CA ILE A 89 1.79 -17.26 15.86
C ILE A 89 2.74 -16.41 15.00
N LYS A 90 3.94 -16.95 14.75
CA LYS A 90 4.69 -16.69 13.52
C LYS A 90 4.87 -18.02 12.80
N LYS A 91 3.76 -18.55 12.29
CA LYS A 91 3.80 -19.70 11.38
C LYS A 91 4.09 -19.14 9.98
N THR A 92 5.35 -19.21 9.55
CA THR A 92 5.75 -18.93 8.16
C THR A 92 4.99 -19.89 7.25
N ILE A 93 3.92 -19.42 6.63
CA ILE A 93 3.18 -20.20 5.64
C ILE A 93 4.11 -20.52 4.47
N SER A 94 4.11 -21.79 4.06
CA SER A 94 4.90 -22.26 2.93
C SER A 94 4.43 -21.62 1.61
N LYS A 95 5.33 -21.42 0.65
CA LYS A 95 4.97 -20.87 -0.68
C LYS A 95 3.85 -21.65 -1.38
N SER A 96 3.71 -22.95 -1.10
CA SER A 96 2.64 -23.81 -1.63
C SER A 96 1.27 -23.51 -1.05
N GLU A 97 1.17 -23.26 0.27
CA GLU A 97 -0.09 -22.91 0.93
C GLU A 97 -0.62 -21.54 0.48
N ARG A 98 0.28 -20.57 0.24
CA ARG A 98 -0.11 -19.28 -0.35
C ARG A 98 -0.69 -19.46 -1.76
N LYS A 99 -0.03 -20.24 -2.63
CA LYS A 99 -0.53 -20.54 -3.98
C LYS A 99 -1.91 -21.22 -3.96
N SER A 100 -2.15 -22.13 -3.01
CA SER A 100 -3.47 -22.76 -2.86
C SER A 100 -4.55 -21.75 -2.52
N LYS A 101 -4.31 -20.85 -1.56
CA LYS A 101 -5.29 -19.81 -1.18
C LYS A 101 -5.60 -18.83 -2.32
N TYR A 102 -4.63 -18.54 -3.19
CA TYR A 102 -4.88 -17.70 -4.38
C TYR A 102 -5.71 -18.41 -5.46
N HIS A 103 -5.57 -19.73 -5.59
CA HIS A 103 -6.43 -20.51 -6.47
C HIS A 103 -7.89 -20.49 -6.00
N ASP A 104 -8.12 -20.45 -4.68
CA ASP A 104 -9.47 -20.27 -4.13
C ASP A 104 -10.03 -18.87 -4.44
N LEU A 105 -9.17 -17.86 -4.51
CA LEU A 105 -9.54 -16.50 -4.92
C LEU A 105 -10.09 -16.46 -6.36
N GLU A 106 -9.48 -17.21 -7.29
CA GLU A 106 -9.94 -17.28 -8.70
C GLU A 106 -11.31 -17.97 -8.83
N LYS A 107 -11.66 -18.85 -7.88
CA LYS A 107 -12.99 -19.50 -7.83
C LYS A 107 -14.08 -18.63 -7.21
N SER A 108 -13.70 -17.56 -6.50
CA SER A 108 -14.67 -16.70 -5.84
C SER A 108 -15.57 -15.98 -6.84
N LYS A 109 -16.74 -15.54 -6.38
CA LYS A 109 -17.66 -14.78 -7.22
C LYS A 109 -17.02 -13.45 -7.66
N PRO A 110 -16.94 -13.13 -8.97
CA PRO A 110 -16.48 -11.84 -9.44
C PRO A 110 -17.53 -10.74 -9.22
N LEU A 111 -17.11 -9.48 -9.35
CA LEU A 111 -18.00 -8.33 -9.41
C LEU A 111 -18.78 -8.33 -10.73
N ASP A 112 -20.02 -7.87 -10.66
CA ASP A 112 -20.88 -7.68 -11.84
C ASP A 112 -20.56 -6.35 -12.53
N ILE A 113 -19.33 -6.23 -13.02
CA ILE A 113 -18.84 -5.08 -13.78
C ILE A 113 -17.85 -5.59 -14.83
N THR A 114 -18.01 -5.10 -16.05
CA THR A 114 -17.13 -5.44 -17.17
C THR A 114 -15.88 -4.56 -17.14
N TYR A 115 -14.82 -5.00 -17.82
CA TYR A 115 -13.63 -4.16 -18.00
C TYR A 115 -13.96 -2.83 -18.68
N ASN A 116 -14.79 -2.86 -19.74
CA ASN A 116 -15.23 -1.64 -20.43
C ASN A 116 -15.99 -0.70 -19.48
N GLY A 117 -16.89 -1.23 -18.64
CA GLY A 117 -17.59 -0.40 -17.65
C GLY A 117 -16.64 0.24 -16.62
N PHE A 118 -15.60 -0.49 -16.20
CA PHE A 118 -14.56 0.07 -15.34
C PHE A 118 -13.70 1.13 -16.05
N GLU A 119 -13.32 0.90 -17.30
CA GLU A 119 -12.56 1.85 -18.11
C GLU A 119 -13.37 3.13 -18.39
N GLU A 120 -14.67 3.03 -18.68
CA GLU A 120 -15.57 4.17 -18.81
C GLU A 120 -15.63 4.99 -17.52
N LEU A 121 -15.71 4.34 -16.35
CA LEU A 121 -15.66 5.02 -15.05
C LEU A 121 -14.33 5.75 -14.84
N ALA A 122 -13.21 5.10 -15.15
CA ALA A 122 -11.88 5.70 -15.02
C ALA A 122 -11.73 6.93 -15.92
N ASN A 123 -12.13 6.81 -17.19
CA ASN A 123 -12.09 7.90 -18.15
C ASN A 123 -13.02 9.07 -17.76
N PHE A 124 -14.23 8.76 -17.29
CA PHE A 124 -15.16 9.76 -16.75
C PHE A 124 -14.56 10.53 -15.58
N ALA A 125 -13.79 9.84 -14.74
CA ALA A 125 -13.08 10.41 -13.59
C ALA A 125 -11.81 11.19 -13.97
N GLY A 126 -11.43 11.25 -15.26
CA GLY A 126 -10.18 11.88 -15.72
C GLY A 126 -8.94 10.98 -15.65
N PHE A 127 -9.11 9.69 -15.31
CA PHE A 127 -8.04 8.71 -15.24
C PHE A 127 -7.97 7.94 -16.57
N ASN A 128 -7.20 8.48 -17.52
CA ASN A 128 -7.12 7.98 -18.90
C ASN A 128 -5.76 7.37 -19.26
N HIS A 129 -4.80 7.35 -18.34
CA HIS A 129 -3.50 6.71 -18.58
C HIS A 129 -3.44 5.32 -17.97
N LEU A 130 -3.59 4.29 -18.80
CA LEU A 130 -3.54 2.90 -18.37
C LEU A 130 -2.09 2.38 -18.24
N ILE A 131 -1.80 1.78 -17.09
CA ILE A 131 -0.64 0.93 -16.84
C ILE A 131 -1.15 -0.45 -16.42
N ILE A 132 -0.67 -1.48 -17.09
CA ILE A 132 -0.95 -2.87 -16.74
C ILE A 132 0.24 -3.42 -15.97
N GLU A 133 0.00 -3.85 -14.75
CA GLU A 133 1.01 -4.53 -13.94
C GLU A 133 0.57 -5.98 -13.71
N ASN A 134 1.49 -6.91 -13.98
CA ASN A 134 1.35 -8.25 -13.43
C ASN A 134 1.61 -8.16 -11.94
N ASP A 135 0.67 -8.63 -11.12
CA ASP A 135 0.85 -8.54 -9.68
C ASP A 135 2.05 -9.41 -9.27
N SER A 136 3.00 -8.79 -8.55
CA SER A 136 4.17 -9.52 -8.03
C SER A 136 3.79 -10.57 -6.99
N PHE A 137 2.57 -10.50 -6.43
CA PHE A 137 2.09 -11.40 -5.39
C PHE A 137 1.50 -12.72 -5.93
N ASP A 138 0.84 -12.71 -7.10
CA ASP A 138 0.42 -13.91 -7.83
C ASP A 138 0.29 -13.62 -9.34
N ALA A 139 0.91 -14.46 -10.18
CA ALA A 139 0.84 -14.36 -11.64
C ALA A 139 -0.58 -14.58 -12.22
N SER A 140 -1.54 -14.98 -11.39
CA SER A 140 -2.92 -15.27 -11.78
C SER A 140 -3.82 -14.04 -11.87
N PHE A 141 -3.38 -12.91 -11.31
CA PHE A 141 -4.13 -11.66 -11.36
C PHE A 141 -3.33 -10.56 -12.06
N LYS A 142 -4.04 -9.77 -12.87
CA LYS A 142 -3.53 -8.54 -13.48
C LYS A 142 -4.14 -7.35 -12.76
N ARG A 143 -3.34 -6.32 -12.50
CA ARG A 143 -3.83 -5.03 -12.02
C ARG A 143 -3.82 -4.03 -13.17
N PHE A 144 -5.01 -3.56 -13.51
CA PHE A 144 -5.19 -2.45 -14.45
C PHE A 144 -5.25 -1.17 -13.64
N LYS A 145 -4.27 -0.30 -13.83
CA LYS A 145 -4.14 0.96 -13.10
C LYS A 145 -4.34 2.12 -14.05
N PHE A 146 -5.40 2.88 -13.87
CA PHE A 146 -5.61 4.13 -14.56
C PHE A 146 -5.11 5.28 -13.71
N TYR A 147 -4.29 6.14 -14.28
CA TYR A 147 -3.76 7.33 -13.65
C TYR A 147 -4.35 8.58 -14.30
N GLU A 148 -4.49 9.63 -13.50
CA GLU A 148 -4.77 10.97 -14.00
C GLU A 148 -3.62 11.43 -14.91
N THR A 149 -3.98 12.02 -16.05
CA THR A 149 -3.00 12.62 -16.95
C THR A 149 -2.63 14.01 -16.45
N ILE A 150 -1.40 14.15 -15.95
CA ILE A 150 -0.82 15.46 -15.65
C ILE A 150 0.08 15.85 -16.82
N GLU A 151 -0.36 16.84 -17.59
CA GLU A 151 0.49 17.52 -18.58
C GLU A 151 1.40 18.50 -17.86
N ASN A 152 2.72 18.37 -18.02
CA ASN A 152 3.66 19.35 -17.51
C ASN A 152 3.85 20.50 -18.50
N GLU A 153 4.52 21.58 -18.07
CA GLU A 153 4.87 22.75 -18.89
C GLU A 153 5.62 22.43 -20.19
N LYS A 154 6.12 21.20 -20.35
CA LYS A 154 6.83 20.71 -21.54
C LYS A 154 5.98 19.78 -22.41
N GLY A 155 4.67 19.71 -22.19
CA GLY A 155 3.73 18.84 -22.91
C GLY A 155 3.92 17.34 -22.66
N LYS A 156 4.71 16.95 -21.65
CA LYS A 156 4.89 15.54 -21.30
C LYS A 156 3.83 15.12 -20.30
N ILE A 157 2.93 14.25 -20.75
CA ILE A 157 2.00 13.51 -19.91
C ILE A 157 2.80 12.58 -18.98
N LYS A 158 2.71 12.79 -17.67
CA LYS A 158 3.19 11.82 -16.68
C LYS A 158 1.98 11.23 -15.95
N GLY A 159 1.53 10.06 -16.37
CA GLY A 159 0.58 9.24 -15.59
C GLY A 159 1.27 8.49 -14.46
N LYS A 160 1.94 9.21 -13.56
CA LYS A 160 2.52 8.66 -12.32
C LYS A 160 2.08 9.52 -11.14
N GLY A 161 0.91 9.18 -10.62
CA GLY A 161 0.41 9.62 -9.31
C GLY A 161 0.52 8.48 -8.29
N LEU A 162 0.33 8.79 -7.01
CA LEU A 162 0.35 7.75 -5.97
C LEU A 162 -0.96 6.95 -5.92
N TYR A 163 -2.06 7.45 -6.51
CA TYR A 163 -3.41 6.94 -6.28
C TYR A 163 -4.18 6.67 -7.58
N PRO A 164 -3.91 5.53 -8.25
CA PRO A 164 -4.64 5.14 -9.45
C PRO A 164 -6.05 4.62 -9.14
N PHE A 165 -6.91 4.64 -10.17
CA PHE A 165 -8.06 3.73 -10.28
C PHE A 165 -7.54 2.34 -10.57
N VAL A 166 -7.89 1.35 -9.76
CA VAL A 166 -7.35 -0.01 -9.89
C VAL A 166 -8.48 -1.01 -10.08
N ALA A 167 -8.34 -1.89 -11.06
CA ALA A 167 -9.10 -3.12 -11.15
C ALA A 167 -8.17 -4.33 -11.05
N THR A 168 -8.54 -5.28 -10.19
CA THR A 168 -7.89 -6.60 -10.07
C THR A 168 -8.70 -7.59 -10.90
N VAL A 169 -8.05 -8.14 -11.93
CA VAL A 169 -8.68 -8.96 -12.96
C VAL A 169 -8.06 -10.36 -12.95
N GLY A 170 -8.90 -11.40 -12.85
CA GLY A 170 -8.48 -12.79 -12.91
C GLY A 170 -8.18 -13.27 -14.34
N LYS A 171 -7.71 -14.52 -14.52
CA LYS A 171 -7.42 -15.06 -15.86
C LYS A 171 -8.65 -15.21 -16.73
N ASN A 172 -9.82 -15.37 -16.11
CA ASN A 172 -11.12 -15.39 -16.77
C ASN A 172 -11.61 -13.99 -17.22
N GLU A 173 -10.75 -12.97 -17.13
CA GLU A 173 -11.03 -11.58 -17.51
C GLU A 173 -12.18 -10.94 -16.72
N LYS A 174 -12.52 -11.52 -15.56
CA LYS A 174 -13.50 -10.96 -14.63
C LYS A 174 -12.82 -10.10 -13.58
N ILE A 175 -13.51 -9.04 -13.15
CA ILE A 175 -13.06 -8.14 -12.11
C ILE A 175 -13.46 -8.69 -10.75
N TYR A 176 -12.53 -8.74 -9.80
CA TYR A 176 -12.78 -9.24 -8.45
C TYR A 176 -12.73 -8.15 -7.39
N CYS A 177 -11.94 -7.11 -7.64
CA CYS A 177 -11.74 -5.99 -6.74
C CYS A 177 -11.53 -4.73 -7.56
N ILE A 178 -12.14 -3.63 -7.11
CA ILE A 178 -11.94 -2.29 -7.67
C ILE A 178 -11.54 -1.36 -6.53
N ALA A 179 -10.53 -0.53 -6.75
CA ALA A 179 -10.17 0.59 -5.88
C ALA A 179 -10.32 1.90 -6.65
N LEU A 180 -11.20 2.78 -6.15
CA LEU A 180 -11.51 4.09 -6.71
C LEU A 180 -10.99 5.15 -5.76
N SER A 181 -10.01 5.94 -6.21
CA SER A 181 -9.40 6.98 -5.38
C SER A 181 -9.96 8.35 -5.75
N ALA A 182 -10.22 9.20 -4.76
CA ALA A 182 -10.56 10.60 -4.98
C ALA A 182 -9.40 11.41 -5.61
N GLY A 183 -8.25 10.78 -5.83
CA GLY A 183 -7.07 11.40 -6.43
C GLY A 183 -6.20 12.09 -5.38
N VAL A 184 -5.33 12.99 -5.85
CA VAL A 184 -4.48 13.80 -4.98
C VAL A 184 -5.18 15.15 -4.75
N GLU A 185 -5.93 15.28 -3.66
CA GLU A 185 -6.06 16.62 -3.08
C GLU A 185 -4.67 16.95 -2.50
N LYS A 186 -4.03 18.01 -2.98
CA LYS A 186 -2.72 18.47 -2.47
C LYS A 186 -2.92 19.03 -1.06
N VAL A 187 -3.20 18.16 -0.08
CA VAL A 187 -3.06 18.54 1.32
C VAL A 187 -1.57 18.81 1.50
N PRO A 188 -1.18 20.00 1.97
CA PRO A 188 0.21 20.24 2.25
C PRO A 188 0.66 19.17 3.24
N LEU A 189 1.72 18.43 2.88
CA LEU A 189 2.40 17.53 3.80
C LEU A 189 3.06 18.41 4.87
N TYR A 190 2.28 18.91 5.82
CA TYR A 190 2.83 19.65 6.94
C TYR A 190 3.69 18.68 7.75
N GLY A 191 4.98 19.01 7.84
CA GLY A 191 5.96 18.24 8.59
C GLY A 191 5.50 18.07 10.03
N HIS A 192 5.73 16.87 10.59
CA HIS A 192 5.44 16.43 11.96
C HIS A 192 5.12 17.55 12.95
N SER A 193 3.89 18.07 12.91
CA SER A 193 3.43 18.98 13.95
C SER A 193 3.07 18.16 15.19
N SER A 194 3.08 18.83 16.34
CA SER A 194 2.94 18.23 17.67
C SER A 194 1.80 17.21 17.79
N LYS A 195 1.95 16.22 18.69
CA LYS A 195 0.94 15.19 18.96
C LYS A 195 -0.41 15.86 19.28
N GLY A 196 -1.38 15.73 18.37
CA GLY A 196 -2.76 16.22 18.52
C GLY A 196 -3.25 17.05 17.33
N GLU A 197 -2.49 18.07 16.94
CA GLU A 197 -2.87 19.00 15.86
C GLU A 197 -3.03 18.28 14.52
N GLY A 198 -2.15 17.32 14.24
CA GLY A 198 -2.32 16.54 13.02
C GLY A 198 -3.61 15.72 13.03
N ASP A 199 -3.99 15.08 14.14
CA ASP A 199 -5.20 14.23 14.14
C ASP A 199 -6.45 15.07 13.87
N GLU A 200 -6.51 16.28 14.42
CA GLU A 200 -7.57 17.23 14.09
C GLU A 200 -7.63 17.59 12.61
N MET A 201 -6.50 17.97 12.00
CA MET A 201 -6.45 18.27 10.57
C MET A 201 -6.88 17.07 9.73
N PHE A 202 -6.47 15.85 10.10
CA PHE A 202 -6.88 14.63 9.41
C PHE A 202 -8.38 14.41 9.45
N PHE A 203 -9.02 14.51 10.63
CA PHE A 203 -10.46 14.29 10.73
C PHE A 203 -11.27 15.40 10.07
N ASN A 204 -10.81 16.65 10.14
CA ASN A 204 -11.46 17.75 9.39
C ASN A 204 -11.37 17.50 7.88
N TYR A 205 -10.20 17.05 7.41
CA TYR A 205 -10.01 16.65 6.01
C TYR A 205 -10.88 15.46 5.62
N LEU A 206 -10.98 14.43 6.47
CA LEU A 206 -11.84 13.27 6.25
C LEU A 206 -13.31 13.67 6.17
N ILE A 207 -13.80 14.48 7.11
CA ILE A 207 -15.18 14.99 7.12
C ILE A 207 -15.46 15.76 5.83
N LYS A 208 -14.57 16.69 5.46
CA LYS A 208 -14.68 17.43 4.19
C LYS A 208 -14.81 16.51 2.98
N ASN A 209 -14.03 15.43 2.92
CA ASN A 209 -14.09 14.47 1.81
C ASN A 209 -15.32 13.55 1.85
N LEU A 210 -15.90 13.32 3.03
CA LEU A 210 -17.16 12.58 3.18
C LEU A 210 -18.38 13.44 2.81
N GLU A 211 -18.29 14.76 3.03
CA GLU A 211 -19.33 15.72 2.66
C GLU A 211 -19.26 16.12 1.18
N ASN A 212 -18.03 16.18 0.62
CA ASN A 212 -17.78 16.56 -0.77
C ASN A 212 -17.31 15.34 -1.56
N ASN A 213 -18.28 14.61 -2.11
CA ASN A 213 -18.01 13.44 -2.94
C ASN A 213 -17.14 13.81 -4.15
N PRO A 214 -16.14 12.97 -4.52
CA PRO A 214 -15.39 13.18 -5.74
C PRO A 214 -16.29 13.00 -6.97
N MET A 215 -15.92 13.61 -8.10
CA MET A 215 -16.73 13.63 -9.33
C MET A 215 -17.18 12.24 -9.81
N TRP A 216 -16.34 11.23 -9.59
CA TRP A 216 -16.62 9.84 -9.99
C TRP A 216 -17.58 9.11 -9.06
N PHE A 217 -17.85 9.63 -7.86
CA PHE A 217 -18.49 8.90 -6.77
C PHE A 217 -19.88 8.40 -7.15
N GLU A 218 -20.77 9.30 -7.53
CA GLU A 218 -22.17 8.96 -7.80
C GLU A 218 -22.28 7.96 -8.94
N LYS A 219 -21.60 8.25 -10.06
CA LYS A 219 -21.59 7.38 -11.24
C LYS A 219 -21.02 6.00 -10.93
N SER A 220 -19.98 5.92 -10.11
CA SER A 220 -19.37 4.66 -9.70
C SER A 220 -20.31 3.85 -8.80
N VAL A 221 -20.99 4.51 -7.86
CA VAL A 221 -21.95 3.86 -6.97
C VAL A 221 -23.11 3.27 -7.77
N GLU A 222 -23.68 4.04 -8.69
CA GLU A 222 -24.74 3.57 -9.57
C GLU A 222 -24.29 2.38 -10.43
N THR A 223 -23.09 2.47 -11.01
CA THR A 223 -22.55 1.42 -11.89
C THR A 223 -22.24 0.14 -11.13
N ILE A 224 -21.67 0.24 -9.93
CA ILE A 224 -21.21 -0.93 -9.15
C ILE A 224 -22.35 -1.59 -8.37
N PHE A 225 -23.27 -0.81 -7.83
CA PHE A 225 -24.32 -1.32 -6.94
C PHE A 225 -25.69 -1.43 -7.62
N GLY A 226 -25.91 -0.77 -8.76
CA GLY A 226 -27.16 -0.80 -9.51
C GLY A 226 -28.37 -0.51 -8.62
N GLY A 227 -29.33 -1.44 -8.58
CA GLY A 227 -30.52 -1.32 -7.71
C GLY A 227 -30.23 -1.24 -6.20
N ASN A 228 -29.01 -1.53 -5.75
CA ASN A 228 -28.59 -1.40 -4.35
C ASN A 228 -27.90 -0.05 -4.04
N ALA A 229 -27.82 0.88 -5.00
CA ALA A 229 -27.18 2.18 -4.79
C ALA A 229 -27.82 2.98 -3.64
N ALA A 230 -29.15 2.92 -3.48
CA ALA A 230 -29.84 3.58 -2.36
C ALA A 230 -29.37 3.09 -0.98
N LEU A 231 -29.17 1.77 -0.84
CA LEU A 231 -28.65 1.18 0.40
C LEU A 231 -27.20 1.61 0.65
N PHE A 232 -26.38 1.71 -0.40
CA PHE A 232 -25.03 2.26 -0.30
C PHE A 232 -25.08 3.70 0.24
N TYR A 233 -25.87 4.58 -0.39
CA TYR A 233 -25.96 5.99 0.02
C TYR A 233 -26.49 6.14 1.44
N GLN A 234 -27.45 5.31 1.86
CA GLN A 234 -27.92 5.30 3.24
C GLN A 234 -26.76 5.07 4.22
N LYS A 235 -25.93 4.06 3.98
CA LYS A 235 -24.78 3.73 4.85
C LYS A 235 -23.69 4.79 4.79
N TYR A 236 -23.39 5.29 3.59
CA TYR A 236 -22.41 6.35 3.39
C TYR A 236 -22.83 7.66 4.08
N ASN A 237 -24.10 8.06 3.96
CA ASN A 237 -24.62 9.27 4.58
C ASN A 237 -24.68 9.19 6.10
N LEU A 238 -24.85 7.99 6.69
CA LEU A 238 -24.70 7.81 8.13
C LEU A 238 -23.26 8.11 8.58
N LEU A 239 -22.28 7.63 7.81
CA LEU A 239 -20.88 7.89 8.07
C LEU A 239 -20.52 9.38 7.90
N ALA A 240 -21.03 10.05 6.87
CA ALA A 240 -20.79 11.47 6.64
C ALA A 240 -21.38 12.37 7.75
N LYS A 241 -22.36 11.86 8.52
CA LYS A 241 -22.97 12.56 9.67
C LYS A 241 -22.28 12.29 11.00
N CYS A 242 -21.29 11.39 11.04
CA CYS A 242 -20.55 11.09 12.26
C CYS A 242 -19.74 12.30 12.72
N SER A 243 -19.78 12.56 14.02
CA SER A 243 -18.89 13.50 14.68
C SER A 243 -17.44 13.04 14.58
N LYS A 244 -16.52 14.00 14.74
CA LYS A 244 -15.07 13.73 14.84
C LYS A 244 -14.73 12.63 15.85
N ASN A 245 -15.36 12.63 17.02
CA ASN A 245 -15.11 11.63 18.06
C ASN A 245 -15.59 10.24 17.65
N GLU A 246 -16.73 10.14 16.95
CA GLU A 246 -17.22 8.87 16.41
C GLU A 246 -16.27 8.33 15.34
N LEU A 247 -15.84 9.18 14.39
CA LEU A 247 -14.85 8.79 13.36
C LEU A 247 -13.51 8.40 13.97
N PHE A 248 -13.07 9.09 15.03
CA PHE A 248 -11.88 8.75 15.79
C PHE A 248 -12.00 7.36 16.43
N ASN A 249 -13.13 7.06 17.06
CA ASN A 249 -13.39 5.76 17.69
C ASN A 249 -13.54 4.61 16.67
N MET A 250 -13.92 4.92 15.42
CA MET A 250 -13.96 3.94 14.32
C MET A 250 -12.57 3.51 13.84
N ARG A 251 -11.51 4.26 14.16
CA ARG A 251 -10.14 3.91 13.79
C ARG A 251 -9.77 2.56 14.41
N LYS A 252 -9.74 1.50 13.59
CA LYS A 252 -9.35 0.17 14.07
C LYS A 252 -7.93 0.21 14.62
N ASN A 253 -7.74 -0.49 15.74
CA ASN A 253 -6.51 -0.67 16.51
C ASN A 253 -5.43 -1.47 15.75
N ARG A 254 -5.19 -1.19 14.45
CA ARG A 254 -4.10 -1.83 13.70
C ARG A 254 -2.78 -1.18 14.13
N LYS A 255 -1.78 -2.03 14.41
CA LYS A 255 -0.40 -1.68 14.83
C LYS A 255 0.41 -0.89 13.78
N PHE A 256 -0.21 -0.05 12.95
CA PHE A 256 0.51 0.94 12.16
C PHE A 256 0.79 2.14 13.07
N LYS A 257 1.71 1.96 14.02
CA LYS A 257 2.08 2.96 15.05
C LYS A 257 2.41 4.33 14.45
N ASP A 258 2.80 4.38 13.18
CA ASP A 258 3.34 5.57 12.54
C ASP A 258 2.50 6.10 11.37
N MET A 259 1.43 5.40 10.95
CA MET A 259 0.57 5.87 9.85
C MET A 259 -0.82 6.27 10.36
N LYS A 260 -1.17 7.54 10.12
CA LYS A 260 -2.51 8.09 10.32
C LYS A 260 -3.44 7.58 9.22
N ASN A 261 -3.85 6.33 9.38
CA ASN A 261 -4.81 5.66 8.51
C ASN A 261 -6.14 5.58 9.24
N TRP A 262 -7.21 5.82 8.49
CA TRP A 262 -8.58 5.56 8.91
C TRP A 262 -9.20 4.62 7.89
N ASP A 263 -9.86 3.58 8.38
CA ASP A 263 -10.61 2.64 7.56
C ASP A 263 -11.98 2.33 8.15
N TYR A 264 -12.97 2.20 7.28
CA TYR A 264 -14.31 1.76 7.62
C TYR A 264 -14.80 0.73 6.60
N VAL A 265 -15.38 -0.35 7.09
CA VAL A 265 -15.84 -1.46 6.26
C VAL A 265 -17.32 -1.71 6.52
N PHE A 266 -18.12 -1.77 5.46
CA PHE A 266 -19.54 -2.11 5.55
C PHE A 266 -19.98 -2.94 4.35
N GLU A 267 -21.10 -3.66 4.51
CA GLU A 267 -21.65 -4.52 3.46
C GLU A 267 -22.83 -3.85 2.75
N VAL A 268 -22.92 -4.06 1.43
CA VAL A 268 -24.07 -3.68 0.59
C VAL A 268 -24.43 -4.89 -0.28
N SER A 269 -25.50 -5.61 0.10
CA SER A 269 -25.88 -6.88 -0.51
C SER A 269 -24.74 -7.91 -0.44
N ASP A 270 -24.24 -8.41 -1.57
CA ASP A 270 -23.15 -9.38 -1.68
C ASP A 270 -21.74 -8.76 -1.75
N LYS A 271 -21.65 -7.43 -1.64
CA LYS A 271 -20.40 -6.67 -1.76
C LYS A 271 -19.96 -6.12 -0.43
N VAL A 272 -18.65 -6.10 -0.23
CA VAL A 272 -17.97 -5.41 0.86
C VAL A 272 -17.40 -4.11 0.32
N VAL A 273 -17.71 -3.01 0.99
CA VAL A 273 -17.15 -1.69 0.75
C VAL A 273 -16.15 -1.40 1.85
N TRP A 274 -14.90 -1.16 1.46
CA TRP A 274 -13.85 -0.72 2.34
C TRP A 274 -13.46 0.71 1.95
N LEU A 275 -13.89 1.66 2.77
CA LEU A 275 -13.45 3.04 2.69
C LEU A 275 -12.18 3.19 3.50
N PHE A 276 -11.17 3.83 2.93
CA PHE A 276 -10.00 4.19 3.69
C PHE A 276 -9.47 5.56 3.26
N SER A 277 -8.87 6.25 4.22
CA SER A 277 -8.15 7.50 4.02
C SER A 277 -6.82 7.40 4.73
N VAL A 278 -5.79 7.84 4.04
CA VAL A 278 -4.43 7.95 4.55
C VAL A 278 -4.06 9.41 4.50
N TRP A 279 -3.24 9.86 5.46
CA TRP A 279 -2.75 11.23 5.45
C TRP A 279 -2.20 11.67 4.09
N GLY A 280 -2.68 12.80 3.56
CA GLY A 280 -2.25 13.34 2.27
C GLY A 280 -2.80 12.59 1.07
N GLN A 281 -3.81 11.74 1.26
CA GLN A 281 -4.51 11.01 0.20
C GLN A 281 -6.00 11.35 0.23
N GLY A 282 -6.63 11.39 -0.93
CA GLY A 282 -8.08 11.43 -1.02
C GLY A 282 -8.72 10.18 -0.40
N LEU A 283 -10.02 10.28 -0.11
CA LEU A 283 -10.81 9.11 0.25
C LEU A 283 -10.71 8.05 -0.87
N THR A 284 -10.40 6.82 -0.51
CA THR A 284 -10.38 5.69 -1.45
C THR A 284 -11.46 4.69 -1.07
N MET A 285 -12.24 4.28 -2.06
CA MET A 285 -13.26 3.26 -1.95
C MET A 285 -12.79 1.98 -2.63
N VAL A 286 -12.67 0.91 -1.87
CA VAL A 286 -12.43 -0.44 -2.38
C VAL A 286 -13.73 -1.21 -2.33
N VAL A 287 -14.08 -1.85 -3.45
CA VAL A 287 -15.25 -2.72 -3.55
C VAL A 287 -14.81 -4.09 -4.03
N GLN A 288 -15.29 -5.12 -3.34
CA GLN A 288 -15.08 -6.52 -3.70
C GLN A 288 -16.25 -7.37 -3.21
N THR A 289 -16.36 -8.60 -3.68
CA THR A 289 -17.37 -9.53 -3.16
C THR A 289 -17.01 -9.98 -1.75
N LYS A 290 -18.03 -10.33 -0.96
CA LYS A 290 -17.83 -10.82 0.41
C LYS A 290 -16.94 -12.06 0.48
N GLU A 291 -17.12 -12.97 -0.47
CA GLU A 291 -16.31 -14.17 -0.61
C GLU A 291 -14.82 -13.83 -0.85
N TYR A 292 -14.54 -12.94 -1.81
CA TYR A 292 -13.19 -12.48 -2.09
C TYR A 292 -12.55 -11.81 -0.86
N PHE A 293 -13.30 -10.96 -0.14
CA PHE A 293 -12.82 -10.27 1.06
C PHE A 293 -12.38 -11.22 2.18
N GLU A 294 -13.16 -12.25 2.47
CA GLU A 294 -12.79 -13.20 3.53
C GLU A 294 -11.58 -14.07 3.15
N ILE A 295 -11.44 -14.44 1.88
CA ILE A 295 -10.24 -15.15 1.39
C ILE A 295 -9.01 -14.23 1.50
N GLU A 296 -9.11 -12.99 1.01
CA GLU A 296 -8.00 -12.03 1.06
C GLU A 296 -7.56 -11.75 2.50
N LYS A 297 -8.51 -11.53 3.42
CA LYS A 297 -8.23 -11.35 4.85
C LYS A 297 -7.52 -12.56 5.45
N THR A 298 -7.91 -13.77 5.05
CA THR A 298 -7.26 -15.02 5.47
C THR A 298 -5.85 -15.17 4.89
N ILE A 299 -5.53 -14.52 3.78
CA ILE A 299 -4.18 -14.46 3.22
C ILE A 299 -3.34 -13.44 4.01
N LEU A 300 -3.86 -12.22 4.22
CA LEU A 300 -3.13 -11.10 4.84
C LEU A 300 -2.79 -11.31 6.32
N VAL A 301 -3.56 -12.11 7.05
CA VAL A 301 -3.33 -12.43 8.47
C VAL A 301 -2.22 -13.49 8.66
N THR A 302 -1.71 -14.10 7.58
CA THR A 302 -0.71 -15.19 7.61
C THR A 302 0.60 -14.95 6.88
#